data_AF-A0A432HS49-F1
#
_entry.id   AF-A0A432HS49-F1
#
_cell.length_a   1.000
_cell.length_b   1.000
_cell.length_c   1.000
_cell.angle_alpha   90.00
_cell.angle_beta   90.00
_cell.angle_gamma   90.00
#
_symmetry.space_group_name_H-M   'P 1'
#
loop_
_entity.id
_entity.type
_entity.pdbx_description
1 polymer ?
#
loop_
_entity_poly.entity_id
_entity_poly.type
_entity_poly.pdbx_seq_one_letter_code
_entity_poly.pdbx_strand_id
1 'polypeptide(L)'
;MQTQPDRIRINTKQIVIGLIGLLIGIVFYLVDRPPGDVYFVRQLGSHLSRYGKWPVIFGRLGASLPAFIHAFSFSLISTGIMAARIRGAIAICSGWVVVDILFEIGQKYHAVVNKLIPDWFDGILFLENTRAYFREGTYDMNDVIATCIGGGVAFLVIVMTLRRKTI
;
A
#
# COMPACT_ATOMS: atom_id res chain seq x y z
N MET A 1 -16.47 -29.45 -29.58
CA MET A 1 -15.40 -29.49 -28.55
C MET A 1 -15.50 -28.19 -27.76
N GLN A 2 -16.23 -28.19 -26.64
CA GLN A 2 -16.42 -27.00 -25.81
C GLN A 2 -15.18 -26.83 -24.92
N THR A 3 -14.39 -25.79 -25.18
CA THR A 3 -13.35 -25.34 -24.24
C THR A 3 -14.04 -24.89 -22.96
N GLN A 4 -13.86 -25.63 -21.86
CA GLN A 4 -14.24 -25.13 -20.54
C GLN A 4 -13.60 -23.75 -20.36
N PRO A 5 -14.32 -22.73 -19.86
CA PRO A 5 -13.70 -21.47 -19.51
C PRO A 5 -12.64 -21.77 -18.45
N ASP A 6 -11.39 -21.37 -18.73
CA ASP A 6 -10.30 -21.43 -17.78
C ASP A 6 -10.76 -20.76 -16.49
N ARG A 7 -11.08 -21.57 -15.47
CA ARG A 7 -11.43 -21.03 -14.15
C ARG A 7 -10.24 -20.21 -13.70
N ILE A 8 -10.39 -18.89 -13.60
CA ILE A 8 -9.39 -18.00 -13.02
C ILE A 8 -9.10 -18.50 -11.61
N ARG A 9 -7.97 -19.19 -11.43
CA ARG A 9 -7.59 -19.78 -10.14
C ARG A 9 -6.87 -18.75 -9.31
N ILE A 10 -7.64 -17.95 -8.56
CA ILE A 10 -7.12 -17.02 -7.56
C ILE A 10 -6.10 -17.68 -6.63
N ASN A 11 -5.09 -16.94 -6.18
CA ASN A 11 -4.12 -17.39 -5.20
C ASN A 11 -4.45 -16.82 -3.82
N THR A 12 -5.33 -17.54 -3.09
CA THR A 12 -5.79 -17.14 -1.76
C THR A 12 -4.65 -16.92 -0.77
N LYS A 13 -3.54 -17.68 -0.88
CA LYS A 13 -2.39 -17.51 0.03
C LYS A 13 -1.76 -16.12 -0.13
N GLN A 14 -1.55 -15.67 -1.38
CA GLN A 14 -0.99 -14.34 -1.65
C GLN A 14 -1.95 -13.25 -1.16
N ILE A 15 -3.25 -13.40 -1.43
CA ILE A 15 -4.28 -12.45 -0.98
C ILE A 15 -4.27 -12.34 0.55
N VAL A 16 -4.30 -13.46 1.27
CA VAL A 16 -4.32 -13.47 2.74
C VAL A 16 -3.05 -12.84 3.32
N ILE A 17 -1.86 -13.15 2.79
CA ILE A 17 -0.61 -12.53 3.24
C ILE A 17 -0.64 -11.02 3.04
N GLY A 18 -1.10 -10.55 1.87
CA GLY A 18 -1.22 -9.11 1.60
C GLY A 18 -2.24 -8.43 2.51
N LEU A 19 -3.39 -9.05 2.77
CA LEU A 19 -4.40 -8.52 3.70
C LEU A 19 -3.86 -8.43 5.14
N ILE A 20 -3.12 -9.42 5.61
CA ILE A 20 -2.45 -9.37 6.91
C ILE A 20 -1.43 -8.22 6.94
N GLY A 21 -0.67 -8.00 5.86
CA GLY A 21 0.23 -6.87 5.72
C GLY A 21 -0.49 -5.52 5.90
N LEU A 22 -1.62 -5.31 5.21
CA LEU A 22 -2.43 -4.10 5.37
C LEU A 22 -2.98 -3.94 6.78
N LEU A 23 -3.45 -5.01 7.42
CA LEU A 23 -3.93 -4.97 8.79
C LEU A 23 -2.82 -4.56 9.78
N ILE A 24 -1.60 -5.07 9.59
CA ILE A 24 -0.43 -4.64 10.36
C ILE A 24 -0.16 -3.15 10.15
N GLY A 25 -0.27 -2.65 8.91
CA GLY A 25 -0.16 -1.22 8.59
C GLY A 25 -1.22 -0.37 9.31
N ILE A 26 -2.46 -0.83 9.38
CA ILE A 26 -3.54 -0.16 10.11
C ILE A 26 -3.22 -0.10 11.61
N VAL A 27 -2.80 -1.21 12.20
CA VAL A 27 -2.39 -1.25 13.62
C VAL A 27 -1.26 -0.27 13.88
N PHE A 28 -0.27 -0.20 12.97
CA PHE A 28 0.81 0.77 13.06
C PHE A 28 0.30 2.21 13.09
N TYR A 29 -0.61 2.59 12.18
CA TYR A 29 -1.20 3.92 12.18
C TYR A 29 -1.99 4.24 13.46
N LEU A 30 -2.64 3.25 14.08
CA LEU A 30 -3.41 3.46 15.31
C LEU A 30 -2.53 3.68 16.54
N VAL A 31 -1.31 3.13 16.57
CA VAL A 31 -0.43 3.16 17.75
C VAL A 31 0.64 4.24 17.65
N ASP A 32 1.32 4.36 16.51
CA ASP A 32 2.54 5.15 16.39
C ASP A 32 2.33 6.52 15.71
N ARG A 33 1.15 6.77 15.10
CA ARG A 33 0.84 8.05 14.43
C ARG A 33 -0.23 8.87 15.16
N PRO A 34 -0.08 10.21 15.25
CA PRO A 34 -1.11 11.08 15.80
C PRO A 34 -2.44 10.90 15.05
N PRO A 35 -3.59 10.82 15.75
CA PRO A 35 -4.89 10.62 15.11
C PRO A 35 -5.31 11.79 14.21
N GLY A 36 -4.71 12.98 14.38
CA GLY A 36 -4.98 14.15 13.53
C GLY A 36 -4.37 14.05 12.12
N ASP A 37 -3.27 13.31 11.99
CA ASP A 37 -2.45 13.22 10.77
C ASP A 37 -2.90 12.07 9.87
N VAL A 38 -3.77 11.19 10.36
CA VAL A 38 -4.24 10.00 9.65
C VAL A 38 -5.74 10.13 9.38
N TYR A 39 -6.10 10.42 8.13
CA TYR A 39 -7.47 10.71 7.70
C TYR A 39 -8.51 9.69 8.22
N PHE A 40 -8.28 8.40 8.03
CA PHE A 40 -9.25 7.38 8.43
C PHE A 40 -9.35 7.23 9.96
N VAL A 41 -8.27 7.49 10.72
CA VAL A 41 -8.33 7.47 12.19
C VAL A 41 -9.13 8.67 12.70
N ARG A 42 -8.92 9.85 12.08
CA ARG A 42 -9.72 11.04 12.36
C ARG A 42 -11.21 10.81 12.09
N GLN A 43 -11.53 10.17 10.96
CA GLN A 43 -12.92 9.96 10.52
C GLN A 43 -13.63 8.82 11.26
N LEU A 44 -12.95 7.69 11.51
CA LEU A 44 -13.52 6.50 12.16
C LEU A 44 -13.54 6.60 13.69
N GLY A 45 -12.78 7.55 14.24
CA GLY A 45 -12.82 7.92 15.65
C GLY A 45 -11.45 7.88 16.30
N SER A 46 -10.98 9.05 16.75
CA SER A 46 -9.72 9.23 17.48
C SER A 46 -9.63 8.40 18.78
N HIS A 47 -10.76 7.95 19.32
CA HIS A 47 -10.84 7.05 20.48
C HIS A 47 -10.16 5.69 20.24
N LEU A 48 -10.04 5.25 18.98
CA LEU A 48 -9.34 4.02 18.61
C LEU A 48 -7.82 4.18 18.66
N SER A 49 -7.32 5.41 18.54
CA SER A 49 -5.88 5.67 18.58
C SER A 49 -5.32 5.46 20.00
N ARG A 50 -4.16 4.81 20.04
CA ARG A 50 -3.36 4.59 21.26
C ARG A 50 -2.08 5.42 21.26
N TYR A 51 -1.96 6.35 20.31
CA TYR A 51 -0.87 7.30 20.25
C TYR A 51 -0.72 8.07 21.56
N GLY A 52 0.50 8.15 22.08
CA GLY A 52 0.82 8.79 23.37
C GLY A 52 0.40 8.01 24.62
N LYS A 53 -0.33 6.89 24.49
CA LYS A 53 -0.69 6.00 25.61
C LYS A 53 0.21 4.77 25.69
N TRP A 54 0.80 4.38 24.56
CA TRP A 54 1.71 3.26 24.44
C TRP A 54 3.10 3.76 24.04
N PRO A 55 4.18 3.03 24.40
CA PRO A 55 5.52 3.37 23.92
C PRO A 55 5.55 3.26 22.39
N VAL A 56 6.28 4.17 21.75
CA VAL A 56 6.49 4.15 20.29
C VAL A 56 7.17 2.83 19.93
N ILE A 57 6.50 2.00 19.12
CA ILE A 57 6.93 0.61 18.89
C ILE A 57 8.00 0.55 17.79
N PHE A 58 7.85 1.32 16.72
CA PHE A 58 8.71 1.20 15.52
C PHE A 58 9.67 2.38 15.32
N GLY A 59 9.44 3.50 16.02
CA GLY A 59 10.33 4.66 16.02
C GLY A 59 10.61 5.18 14.60
N ARG A 60 11.89 5.40 14.28
CA ARG A 60 12.32 5.91 12.96
C ARG A 60 12.05 4.94 11.81
N LEU A 61 12.06 3.63 12.05
CA LEU A 61 11.73 2.65 11.02
C LEU A 61 10.23 2.68 10.66
N GLY A 62 9.39 3.14 11.59
CA GLY A 62 7.97 3.37 11.35
C GLY A 62 7.69 4.53 10.37
N ALA A 63 8.67 5.39 10.07
CA ALA A 63 8.48 6.49 9.12
C ALA A 63 8.12 5.96 7.73
N SER A 64 8.92 5.00 7.23
CA SER A 64 8.82 4.42 5.88
C SER A 64 8.16 3.05 5.82
N LEU A 65 7.75 2.51 6.98
CA LEU A 65 7.06 1.22 7.06
C LEU A 65 5.77 1.17 6.22
N PRO A 66 4.92 2.22 6.18
CA PRO A 66 3.75 2.22 5.31
C PRO A 66 4.09 2.09 3.82
N ALA A 67 5.14 2.78 3.34
CA ALA A 67 5.59 2.72 1.95
C ALA A 67 6.03 1.29 1.55
N PHE A 68 6.75 0.60 2.44
CA PHE A 68 7.05 -0.83 2.27
C PHE A 68 5.77 -1.68 2.23
N ILE A 69 4.88 -1.50 3.20
CA ILE A 69 3.66 -2.33 3.36
C ILE A 69 2.73 -2.17 2.17
N HIS A 70 2.55 -0.96 1.62
CA HIS A 70 1.70 -0.72 0.45
C HIS A 70 2.21 -1.46 -0.79
N ALA A 71 3.45 -1.18 -1.21
CA ALA A 71 4.09 -1.87 -2.32
C ALA A 71 4.06 -3.40 -2.15
N PHE A 72 4.34 -3.89 -0.95
CA PHE A 72 4.32 -5.32 -0.64
C PHE A 72 2.91 -5.93 -0.76
N SER A 73 1.94 -5.34 -0.07
CA SER A 73 0.60 -5.93 0.10
C SER A 73 -0.23 -5.83 -1.16
N PHE A 74 -0.21 -4.67 -1.84
CA PHE A 74 -0.96 -4.49 -3.08
C PHE A 74 -0.42 -5.36 -4.22
N SER A 75 0.89 -5.56 -4.28
CA SER A 75 1.50 -6.49 -5.24
C SER A 75 1.02 -7.93 -5.03
N LEU A 76 0.98 -8.40 -3.78
CA LEU A 76 0.52 -9.75 -3.44
C LEU A 76 -0.99 -9.94 -3.71
N ILE A 77 -1.81 -8.98 -3.29
CA ILE A 77 -3.27 -9.04 -3.51
C ILE A 77 -3.57 -9.03 -5.01
N SER A 78 -2.97 -8.11 -5.77
CA SER A 78 -3.20 -7.97 -7.22
C SER A 78 -2.76 -9.22 -7.97
N THR A 79 -1.54 -9.71 -7.70
CA THR A 79 -1.04 -10.96 -8.30
C THR A 79 -1.93 -12.15 -7.94
N GLY A 80 -2.40 -12.19 -6.69
CA GLY A 80 -3.27 -13.25 -6.21
C GLY A 80 -4.65 -13.27 -6.88
N ILE A 81 -5.26 -12.10 -7.08
CA ILE A 81 -6.54 -11.97 -7.78
C ILE A 81 -6.39 -12.33 -9.27
N MET A 82 -5.34 -11.79 -9.92
CA MET A 82 -5.10 -12.02 -11.35
C MET A 82 -4.51 -13.39 -11.66
N ALA A 83 -4.21 -14.21 -10.63
CA ALA A 83 -3.53 -15.50 -10.77
C ALA A 83 -2.26 -15.40 -11.65
N ALA A 84 -1.51 -14.31 -11.51
CA ALA A 84 -0.46 -13.95 -12.45
C ALA A 84 0.71 -14.94 -12.43
N ARG A 85 1.23 -15.27 -13.62
CA ARG A 85 2.51 -15.99 -13.79
C ARG A 85 3.69 -15.05 -13.51
N ILE A 86 4.92 -15.58 -13.44
CA ILE A 86 6.14 -14.82 -13.11
C ILE A 86 6.25 -13.50 -13.89
N ARG A 87 6.03 -13.49 -15.21
CA ARG A 87 6.10 -12.26 -16.01
C ARG A 87 5.04 -11.22 -15.60
N GLY A 88 3.82 -11.67 -15.31
CA GLY A 88 2.77 -10.81 -14.79
C GLY A 88 3.07 -10.31 -13.38
N ALA A 89 3.68 -11.14 -12.53
CA ALA A 89 4.13 -10.73 -11.20
C ALA A 89 5.18 -9.62 -11.25
N ILE A 90 6.14 -9.69 -12.18
CA ILE A 90 7.11 -8.60 -12.41
C ILE A 90 6.37 -7.31 -12.76
N ALA A 91 5.48 -7.35 -13.75
CA ALA A 91 4.72 -6.19 -14.17
C ALA A 91 3.87 -5.58 -13.03
N ILE A 92 3.21 -6.42 -12.23
CA ILE A 92 2.40 -5.99 -11.10
C ILE A 92 3.27 -5.35 -10.00
N CYS A 93 4.36 -6.00 -9.59
CA CYS A 93 5.26 -5.46 -8.57
C CYS A 93 5.89 -4.14 -9.02
N SER A 94 6.39 -4.08 -10.25
CA SER A 94 6.94 -2.85 -10.81
C SER A 94 5.87 -1.76 -10.94
N GLY A 95 4.64 -2.11 -11.31
CA GLY A 95 3.52 -1.18 -11.38
C GLY A 95 3.24 -0.51 -10.04
N TRP A 96 3.14 -1.29 -8.96
CA TRP A 96 2.91 -0.75 -7.62
C TRP A 96 4.09 0.07 -7.10
N VAL A 97 5.33 -0.34 -7.37
CA VAL A 97 6.52 0.46 -7.04
C VAL A 97 6.48 1.81 -7.76
N VAL A 98 6.12 1.84 -9.05
CA VAL A 98 6.01 3.09 -9.81
C VAL A 98 4.89 3.96 -9.26
N VAL A 99 3.73 3.41 -8.94
CA VAL A 99 2.60 4.16 -8.37
C VAL A 99 3.00 4.81 -7.05
N ASP A 100 3.63 4.09 -6.13
CA ASP A 100 4.09 4.62 -4.85
C ASP A 100 5.16 5.72 -5.05
N ILE A 101 6.11 5.53 -5.97
CA ILE A 101 7.09 6.57 -6.32
C ILE A 101 6.41 7.81 -6.92
N LEU A 102 5.36 7.65 -7.72
CA LEU A 102 4.59 8.78 -8.24
C LEU A 102 3.87 9.54 -7.13
N PHE A 103 3.40 8.87 -6.08
CA PHE A 103 2.87 9.53 -4.89
C PHE A 103 3.95 10.36 -4.17
N GLU A 104 5.15 9.81 -3.97
CA GLU A 104 6.30 10.53 -3.39
C GLU A 104 6.68 11.76 -4.22
N ILE A 105 6.78 11.60 -5.54
CA ILE A 105 7.03 12.71 -6.47
C ILE A 105 5.91 13.74 -6.38
N GLY A 106 4.66 13.30 -6.23
CA GLY A 106 3.52 14.18 -6.08
C GLY A 106 3.61 15.04 -4.82
N GLN A 107 4.09 14.49 -3.70
CA GLN A 107 4.34 15.25 -2.47
C GLN A 107 5.50 16.25 -2.66
N LYS A 108 6.55 15.85 -3.38
CA LYS A 108 7.66 16.75 -3.75
C LYS A 108 7.18 17.97 -4.56
N TYR A 109 6.25 17.76 -5.48
CA TYR A 109 5.69 18.80 -6.35
C TYR A 109 4.24 19.15 -5.98
N HIS A 110 3.92 19.16 -4.68
CA HIS A 110 2.56 19.35 -4.17
C HIS A 110 1.85 20.59 -4.72
N ALA A 111 2.57 21.70 -4.97
CA ALA A 111 2.00 22.92 -5.53
C ALA A 111 1.43 22.74 -6.95
N VAL A 112 2.04 21.85 -7.75
CA VAL A 112 1.55 21.51 -9.10
C VAL A 112 0.41 20.51 -8.98
N VAL A 113 0.60 19.44 -8.20
CA VAL A 113 -0.40 18.38 -8.04
C VAL A 113 -1.71 18.91 -7.46
N ASN A 114 -1.66 19.81 -6.47
CA ASN A 114 -2.86 20.40 -5.89
C ASN A 114 -3.71 21.20 -6.89
N LYS A 115 -3.11 21.74 -7.95
CA LYS A 115 -3.85 22.41 -9.05
C LYS A 115 -4.48 21.42 -10.03
N LEU A 116 -3.97 20.19 -10.09
CA LEU A 116 -4.47 19.13 -10.96
C LEU A 116 -5.59 18.30 -10.30
N ILE A 117 -5.69 18.32 -8.97
CA ILE A 117 -6.74 17.61 -8.24
C ILE A 117 -8.09 18.29 -8.50
N PRO A 118 -9.06 17.58 -9.10
CA PRO A 118 -10.37 18.16 -9.41
C PRO A 118 -11.18 18.50 -8.15
N ASP A 119 -11.95 19.59 -8.18
CA ASP A 119 -12.79 20.01 -7.04
C ASP A 119 -13.91 19.01 -6.73
N TRP A 120 -14.33 18.17 -7.69
CA TRP A 120 -15.34 17.14 -7.45
C TRP A 120 -14.88 16.05 -6.47
N PHE A 121 -13.59 16.01 -6.11
CA PHE A 121 -13.07 15.13 -5.06
C PHE A 121 -13.61 15.49 -3.67
N ASP A 122 -13.92 16.76 -3.39
CA ASP A 122 -14.23 17.27 -2.04
C ASP A 122 -15.48 16.68 -1.39
N GLY A 123 -16.29 15.90 -2.12
CA GLY A 123 -17.51 15.24 -1.63
C GLY A 123 -17.49 13.71 -1.68
N ILE A 124 -16.39 13.09 -2.12
CA ILE A 124 -16.29 11.64 -2.28
C ILE A 124 -15.39 11.08 -1.19
N LEU A 125 -15.96 10.23 -0.34
CA LEU A 125 -15.24 9.56 0.77
C LEU A 125 -13.89 8.98 0.30
N PHE A 126 -12.84 9.24 1.06
CA PHE A 126 -11.42 9.03 0.79
C PHE A 126 -10.78 10.00 -0.22
N LEU A 127 -11.47 10.41 -1.28
CA LEU A 127 -10.90 11.29 -2.31
C LEU A 127 -10.81 12.74 -1.83
N GLU A 128 -11.67 13.18 -0.92
CA GLU A 128 -11.64 14.54 -0.36
C GLU A 128 -10.33 14.82 0.38
N ASN A 129 -9.64 13.77 0.85
CA ASN A 129 -8.34 13.87 1.49
C ASN A 129 -7.16 13.99 0.52
N THR A 130 -7.36 13.85 -0.80
CA THR A 130 -6.25 13.80 -1.76
C THR A 130 -5.40 15.09 -1.73
N ARG A 131 -6.03 16.28 -1.63
CA ARG A 131 -5.29 17.55 -1.51
C ARG A 131 -4.48 17.62 -0.23
N ALA A 132 -5.10 17.26 0.90
CA ALA A 132 -4.42 17.25 2.20
C ALA A 132 -3.23 16.29 2.18
N TYR A 133 -3.40 15.09 1.63
CA TYR A 133 -2.35 14.09 1.49
C TYR A 133 -1.10 14.64 0.78
N PHE A 134 -1.26 15.28 -0.39
CA PHE A 134 -0.11 15.83 -1.10
C PHE A 134 0.45 17.10 -0.48
N ARG A 135 -0.39 17.96 0.12
CA ARG A 135 0.03 19.21 0.74
C ARG A 135 0.79 19.00 2.05
N GLU A 136 0.34 18.05 2.87
CA GLU A 136 0.87 17.78 4.21
C GLU A 136 1.91 16.66 4.20
N GLY A 137 1.93 15.83 3.15
CA GLY A 137 2.98 14.85 2.91
C GLY A 137 4.31 15.49 2.53
N THR A 138 5.40 14.78 2.82
CA THR A 138 6.77 15.22 2.52
C THR A 138 7.50 14.10 1.81
N TYR A 139 8.12 14.44 0.67
CA TYR A 139 9.00 13.52 -0.04
C TYR A 139 10.09 12.98 0.89
N ASP A 140 10.19 11.65 0.99
CA ASP A 140 11.26 10.97 1.70
C ASP A 140 11.95 9.93 0.80
N MET A 141 13.27 10.05 0.65
CA MET A 141 14.04 9.05 -0.09
C MET A 141 13.97 7.66 0.55
N ASN A 142 13.80 7.59 1.87
CA ASN A 142 13.63 6.32 2.58
C ASN A 142 12.32 5.63 2.17
N ASP A 143 11.27 6.39 1.85
CA ASP A 143 9.99 5.84 1.39
C ASP A 143 10.15 5.23 0.00
N VAL A 144 10.89 5.89 -0.89
CA VAL A 144 11.25 5.34 -2.22
C VAL A 144 12.04 4.04 -2.09
N ILE A 145 13.03 3.99 -1.20
CA ILE A 145 13.82 2.78 -0.93
C ILE A 145 12.94 1.68 -0.33
N ALA A 146 12.11 2.03 0.65
CA ALA A 146 11.20 1.10 1.33
C ALA A 146 10.17 0.49 0.37
N THR A 147 9.60 1.30 -0.53
CA THR A 147 8.72 0.85 -1.62
C THR A 147 9.45 -0.12 -2.55
N CYS A 148 10.67 0.19 -2.99
CA CYS A 148 11.47 -0.71 -3.83
C CYS A 148 11.72 -2.06 -3.14
N ILE A 149 12.09 -2.03 -1.85
CA ILE A 149 12.29 -3.24 -1.04
C ILE A 149 10.96 -4.00 -0.90
N GLY A 150 9.84 -3.32 -0.65
CA GLY A 150 8.50 -3.90 -0.52
C GLY A 150 8.06 -4.65 -1.77
N GLY A 151 8.22 -4.04 -2.95
CA GLY A 151 7.95 -4.68 -4.24
C GLY A 151 8.86 -5.88 -4.51
N GLY A 152 10.16 -5.77 -4.18
CA GLY A 152 11.12 -6.87 -4.29
C GLY A 152 10.80 -8.05 -3.39
N VAL A 153 10.49 -7.80 -2.11
CA VAL A 153 10.09 -8.83 -1.15
C VAL A 153 8.76 -9.48 -1.56
N ALA A 154 7.78 -8.71 -2.05
CA ALA A 154 6.55 -9.26 -2.59
C ALA A 154 6.82 -10.21 -3.77
N PHE A 155 7.69 -9.81 -4.70
CA PHE A 155 8.06 -10.66 -5.82
C PHE A 155 8.68 -11.99 -5.36
N LEU A 156 9.57 -11.97 -4.36
CA LEU A 156 10.13 -13.19 -3.78
C LEU A 156 9.05 -14.10 -3.18
N VAL A 157 8.13 -13.54 -2.40
CA VAL A 157 6.99 -14.29 -1.83
C VAL A 157 6.10 -14.87 -2.93
N ILE A 158 5.85 -14.12 -4.00
CA ILE A 158 5.08 -14.59 -5.16
C ILE A 158 5.78 -15.79 -5.81
N VAL A 159 7.08 -15.70 -6.09
CA VAL A 159 7.85 -16.79 -6.70
C VAL A 159 7.82 -18.04 -5.80
N MET A 160 8.03 -17.88 -4.50
CA MET A 160 7.97 -18.98 -3.53
C MET A 160 6.60 -19.65 -3.49
N THR A 161 5.53 -18.86 -3.51
CA THR A 161 4.15 -19.38 -3.47
C THR A 161 3.70 -20.00 -4.79
N LEU A 162 4.25 -19.56 -5.93
CA LEU A 162 4.02 -20.17 -7.24
C LEU A 162 4.74 -21.53 -7.37
N ARG A 163 6.00 -21.64 -6.92
CA ARG A 163 6.76 -22.90 -6.99
C ARG A 163 6.11 -24.05 -6.21
N ARG A 164 5.42 -23.75 -5.10
CA ARG A 164 4.67 -24.74 -4.31
C ARG A 164 3.42 -25.31 -4.99
N LYS A 165 2.95 -24.74 -6.12
CA LYS A 165 1.82 -25.30 -6.89
C LYS A 165 2.25 -26.34 -7.92
N THR A 166 3.55 -26.51 -8.17
CA THR A 166 4.10 -27.37 -9.23
C THR A 166 4.71 -28.68 -8.71
N ILE A 167 4.55 -28.99 -7.42
CA ILE A 167 4.91 -30.27 -6.77
C ILE A 167 3.60 -30.88 -6.26
#